data_AF-A0A2V1EBJ9-F1
#
_entry.id   AF-A0A2V1EBJ9-F1
#
_cell.length_a   1.000
_cell.length_b   1.000
_cell.length_c   1.000
_cell.angle_alpha   90.00
_cell.angle_beta   90.00
_cell.angle_gamma   90.00
#
_symmetry.space_group_name_H-M   'P 1'
#
loop_
_entity.id
_entity.type
_entity.pdbx_description
1 polymer ?
#
loop_
_entity_poly.entity_id
_entity_poly.type
_entity_poly.pdbx_seq_one_letter_code
_entity_poly.pdbx_strand_id
1 'polypeptide(L)'
;MYTTTAATAFALTSFLTLTNAAVHTVSVGDGGLVFKPETLNPAVGDTVVFKLYPQHNVVSGSFSSPCQPSGGNGGNASFYSGPFSDTNNGAKKFVVNVTSTQPVYYYCAVQRHCQQGMVGGWNLPSSGNDIKAYASAAARVSSASTPSALAGGRLLDDSQLASVTASASQPSSSGNGRYVLPSVLTQIITCHRVQGLRIRIRS
;
A
#
# COMPACT_ATOMS: atom_id res chain seq x y z
N MET A 1 24.81 19.78 -60.42
CA MET A 1 25.38 19.81 -59.06
C MET A 1 24.48 18.97 -58.18
N TYR A 2 24.93 17.81 -57.72
CA TYR A 2 24.15 16.89 -56.88
C TYR A 2 24.72 16.96 -55.46
N THR A 3 23.90 17.41 -54.51
CA THR A 3 24.29 17.53 -53.10
C THR A 3 23.71 16.35 -52.33
N THR A 4 24.57 15.47 -51.83
CA THR A 4 24.20 14.30 -51.03
C THR A 4 24.19 14.68 -49.56
N THR A 5 23.04 14.65 -48.90
CA THR A 5 22.92 14.85 -47.45
C THR A 5 23.04 13.51 -46.72
N ALA A 6 24.05 13.39 -45.85
CA ALA A 6 24.24 12.23 -45.00
C ALA A 6 23.26 12.30 -43.81
N ALA A 7 22.40 11.29 -43.65
CA ALA A 7 21.50 11.16 -42.51
C ALA A 7 22.26 10.57 -41.31
N THR A 8 22.41 11.34 -40.23
CA THR A 8 22.96 10.87 -38.96
C THR A 8 21.85 10.16 -38.16
N ALA A 9 22.01 8.85 -37.95
CA ALA A 9 21.11 8.06 -37.13
C ALA A 9 21.45 8.24 -35.64
N PHE A 10 20.56 8.90 -34.89
CA PHE A 10 20.62 8.93 -33.43
C PHE A 10 20.08 7.60 -32.88
N ALA A 11 20.97 6.73 -32.41
CA ALA A 11 20.58 5.52 -31.69
C ALA A 11 20.04 5.91 -30.29
N LEU A 12 18.72 5.84 -30.11
CA LEU A 12 18.06 6.02 -28.82
C LEU A 12 18.28 4.78 -27.95
N THR A 13 19.33 4.79 -27.13
CA THR A 13 19.50 3.80 -26.06
C THR A 13 18.47 4.06 -24.97
N SER A 14 17.39 3.28 -24.93
CA SER A 14 16.41 3.30 -23.85
C SER A 14 17.04 2.75 -22.58
N PHE A 15 17.38 3.63 -21.63
CA PHE A 15 17.76 3.23 -20.28
C PHE A 15 16.51 2.77 -19.53
N LEU A 16 16.38 1.47 -19.32
CA LEU A 16 15.37 0.90 -18.42
C LEU A 16 15.82 1.18 -16.99
N THR A 17 15.31 2.25 -16.38
CA THR A 17 15.46 2.47 -14.95
C THR A 17 14.60 1.45 -14.20
N LEU A 18 15.24 0.49 -13.53
CA LEU A 18 14.59 -0.39 -12.57
C LEU A 18 14.21 0.45 -11.34
N THR A 19 12.99 0.99 -11.33
CA THR A 19 12.45 1.70 -10.15
C THR A 19 12.02 0.66 -9.12
N ASN A 20 12.78 0.57 -8.04
CA ASN A 20 12.42 -0.25 -6.89
C ASN A 20 11.21 0.39 -6.17
N ALA A 21 10.17 -0.37 -5.84
CA ALA A 21 9.01 0.17 -5.14
C ALA A 21 9.40 0.58 -3.71
N ALA A 22 9.19 1.86 -3.38
CA ALA A 22 9.57 2.41 -2.10
C ALA A 22 8.50 2.12 -1.03
N VAL A 23 8.94 2.09 0.22
CA VAL A 23 8.06 1.93 1.38
C VAL A 23 8.05 3.23 2.17
N HIS A 24 6.87 3.84 2.31
CA HIS A 24 6.64 5.05 3.07
C HIS A 24 5.92 4.69 4.36
N THR A 25 6.33 5.26 5.50
CA THR A 25 5.68 5.01 6.79
C THR A 25 5.00 6.26 7.31
N VAL A 26 3.76 6.12 7.76
CA VAL A 26 2.98 7.16 8.44
C VAL A 26 2.65 6.69 9.85
N SER A 27 3.16 7.38 10.86
CA SER A 27 2.69 7.25 12.24
C SER A 27 1.32 7.91 12.37
N VAL A 28 0.35 7.17 12.89
CA VAL A 28 -1.04 7.63 13.03
C VAL A 28 -1.36 7.75 14.51
N GLY A 29 -1.37 8.98 15.02
CA GLY A 29 -1.68 9.22 16.44
C GLY A 29 -0.49 9.19 17.40
N ASP A 30 0.74 9.26 16.89
CA ASP A 30 1.93 9.26 17.74
C ASP A 30 2.11 10.62 18.43
N GLY A 31 1.73 10.70 19.71
CA GLY A 31 1.87 11.92 20.51
C GLY A 31 0.88 13.04 20.17
N GLY A 32 -0.23 12.74 19.48
CA GLY A 32 -1.27 13.73 19.20
C GLY A 32 -2.24 13.36 18.08
N LEU A 33 -3.16 14.27 17.75
CA LEU A 33 -4.13 14.11 16.67
C LEU A 33 -3.51 14.37 15.29
N VAL A 34 -2.49 13.58 14.93
CA VAL A 34 -1.63 13.85 13.78
C VAL A 34 -1.31 12.60 12.96
N PHE A 35 -1.19 12.79 11.64
CA PHE A 35 -0.50 11.86 10.75
C PHE A 35 0.93 12.36 10.55
N LYS A 36 1.94 11.52 10.79
CA LYS A 36 3.36 11.90 10.66
C LYS A 36 4.11 10.96 9.72
N PRO A 37 4.60 11.44 8.56
CA PRO A 37 4.38 12.78 8.02
C PRO A 37 2.91 13.00 7.63
N GLU A 38 2.50 14.27 7.60
CA GLU A 38 1.11 14.66 7.25
C GLU A 38 0.85 14.46 5.75
N THR A 39 1.86 14.72 4.93
CA THR A 39 1.82 14.53 3.49
C THR A 39 2.99 13.67 2.98
N LEU A 40 2.74 12.96 1.88
CA LEU A 40 3.72 12.12 1.18
C LEU A 40 3.68 12.40 -0.33
N ASN A 41 4.72 12.01 -1.06
CA ASN A 41 4.74 11.99 -2.53
C ASN A 41 5.23 10.63 -3.08
N PRO A 42 4.47 9.55 -2.87
CA PRO A 42 4.84 8.21 -3.31
C PRO A 42 4.59 8.03 -4.82
N ALA A 43 5.43 7.20 -5.46
CA ALA A 43 5.24 6.78 -6.84
C ALA A 43 4.23 5.63 -6.94
N VAL A 44 3.65 5.43 -8.13
CA VAL A 44 2.84 4.24 -8.41
C VAL A 44 3.70 2.98 -8.25
N GLY A 45 3.18 2.00 -7.52
CA GLY A 45 3.91 0.79 -7.12
C GLY A 45 4.49 0.86 -5.71
N ASP A 46 4.65 2.05 -5.14
CA ASP A 46 5.08 2.22 -3.76
C ASP A 46 4.04 1.67 -2.77
N THR A 47 4.48 1.43 -1.54
CA THR A 47 3.65 1.00 -0.43
C THR A 47 3.63 2.07 0.66
N VAL A 48 2.45 2.39 1.18
CA VAL A 48 2.26 3.23 2.37
C VAL A 48 1.86 2.35 3.55
N VAL A 49 2.67 2.39 4.60
CA VAL A 49 2.50 1.66 5.85
C VAL A 49 2.05 2.63 6.94
N PHE A 50 0.81 2.48 7.38
CA PHE A 50 0.25 3.20 8.52
C PHE A 50 0.54 2.44 9.81
N LYS A 51 1.39 3.01 10.65
CA LYS A 51 1.64 2.55 12.03
C LYS A 51 0.61 3.19 12.95
N LEU A 52 -0.37 2.41 13.36
CA LEU A 52 -1.52 2.88 14.14
C LEU A 52 -1.22 2.89 15.65
N TYR A 53 -1.45 4.03 16.30
CA TYR A 53 -1.41 4.18 17.77
C TYR A 53 -2.84 4.12 18.34
N PRO A 54 -3.00 3.85 19.65
CA PRO A 54 -4.33 3.69 20.27
C PRO A 54 -5.27 4.85 19.99
N GLN A 55 -6.56 4.55 19.80
CA GLN A 55 -7.61 5.55 19.54
C GLN A 55 -7.47 6.31 18.21
N HIS A 56 -6.77 5.76 17.22
CA HIS A 56 -6.70 6.33 15.87
C HIS A 56 -6.91 5.30 14.77
N ASN A 57 -7.49 5.75 13.67
CA ASN A 57 -7.64 4.96 12.44
C ASN A 57 -7.33 5.84 11.23
N VAL A 58 -7.32 5.22 10.05
CA VAL A 58 -7.19 5.94 8.79
C VAL A 58 -8.32 5.53 7.85
N VAL A 59 -8.99 6.53 7.29
CA VAL A 59 -10.02 6.38 6.26
C VAL A 59 -9.64 7.26 5.07
N SER A 60 -9.69 6.71 3.86
CA SER A 60 -9.61 7.50 2.63
C SER A 60 -10.83 8.40 2.48
N GLY A 61 -10.62 9.69 2.27
CA GLY A 61 -11.67 10.67 2.02
C GLY A 61 -11.62 11.26 0.61
N SER A 62 -12.37 12.33 0.40
CA SER A 62 -12.25 13.19 -0.78
C SER A 62 -12.15 14.65 -0.35
N PHE A 63 -11.45 15.47 -1.14
CA PHE A 63 -11.36 16.90 -0.85
C PHE A 63 -12.74 17.58 -0.81
N SER A 64 -13.66 17.15 -1.69
CA SER A 64 -15.01 17.71 -1.78
C SER A 64 -15.92 17.31 -0.61
N SER A 65 -15.59 16.25 0.12
CA SER A 65 -16.35 15.76 1.27
C SER A 65 -15.40 15.33 2.38
N PRO A 66 -14.76 16.30 3.08
CA PRO A 66 -13.83 16.00 4.14
C PRO A 66 -14.53 15.24 5.28
N CYS A 67 -13.75 14.39 5.97
CA CYS A 67 -14.24 13.52 7.04
C CYS A 67 -15.34 12.51 6.63
N GLN A 68 -15.54 12.31 5.33
CA GLN A 68 -16.46 11.30 4.79
C GLN A 68 -15.69 10.28 3.94
N PRO A 69 -16.06 8.99 3.97
CA PRO A 69 -15.41 7.98 3.15
C PRO A 69 -15.61 8.30 1.67
N SER A 70 -14.56 8.18 0.88
CA SER A 70 -14.71 8.28 -0.57
C SER A 70 -15.21 6.96 -1.18
N GLY A 71 -15.99 7.05 -2.26
CA GLY A 71 -16.28 5.91 -3.15
C GLY A 71 -15.13 5.57 -4.11
N GLY A 72 -14.05 6.35 -4.05
CA GLY A 72 -12.78 6.20 -4.76
C GLY A 72 -11.88 7.41 -4.43
N ASN A 73 -10.56 7.22 -4.38
CA ASN A 73 -9.62 8.23 -3.89
C ASN A 73 -8.57 8.55 -4.94
N GLY A 74 -8.91 9.37 -5.95
CA GLY A 74 -7.97 9.73 -7.01
C GLY A 74 -7.48 8.53 -7.83
N GLY A 75 -8.32 7.53 -8.08
CA GLY A 75 -7.90 6.30 -8.78
C GLY A 75 -7.19 5.27 -7.90
N ASN A 76 -6.91 5.58 -6.63
CA ASN A 76 -6.66 4.58 -5.60
C ASN A 76 -7.98 4.04 -5.05
N ALA A 77 -8.01 2.73 -4.75
CA ALA A 77 -9.15 2.13 -4.05
C ALA A 77 -9.36 2.82 -2.70
N SER A 78 -10.62 3.01 -2.32
CA SER A 78 -10.95 3.48 -0.98
C SER A 78 -10.44 2.51 0.06
N PHE A 79 -9.92 3.04 1.17
CA PHE A 79 -9.33 2.27 2.23
C PHE A 79 -9.82 2.71 3.61
N TYR A 80 -9.89 1.73 4.50
CA TYR A 80 -10.15 1.92 5.92
C TYR A 80 -9.37 0.88 6.70
N SER A 81 -8.62 1.32 7.71
CA SER A 81 -7.81 0.43 8.53
C SER A 81 -8.59 -0.51 9.44
N GLY A 82 -9.90 -0.31 9.58
CA GLY A 82 -10.66 -0.92 10.68
C GLY A 82 -10.51 -0.14 11.99
N PRO A 83 -11.21 -0.57 13.05
CA PRO A 83 -11.05 -0.02 14.38
C PRO A 83 -9.63 -0.34 14.89
N PHE A 84 -9.07 0.58 15.68
CA PHE A 84 -7.70 0.42 16.19
C PHE A 84 -7.53 -0.81 17.09
N SER A 85 -8.63 -1.33 17.67
CA SER A 85 -8.66 -2.58 18.44
C SER A 85 -8.01 -3.74 17.70
N ASP A 86 -8.09 -3.73 16.37
CA ASP A 86 -7.63 -4.82 15.52
C ASP A 86 -6.12 -4.76 15.26
N THR A 87 -5.46 -3.71 15.75
CA THR A 87 -4.02 -3.47 15.52
C THR A 87 -3.11 -4.13 16.54
N ASN A 88 -3.68 -4.75 17.59
CA ASN A 88 -2.94 -5.28 18.73
C ASN A 88 -1.90 -4.27 19.27
N ASN A 89 -2.39 -3.07 19.63
CA ASN A 89 -1.58 -1.97 20.16
C ASN A 89 -0.38 -1.59 19.27
N GLY A 90 -0.57 -1.56 17.95
CA GLY A 90 0.47 -1.21 16.97
C GLY A 90 1.38 -2.36 16.54
N ALA A 91 1.15 -3.59 17.02
CA ALA A 91 1.85 -4.77 16.52
C ALA A 91 1.51 -5.05 15.05
N LYS A 92 0.27 -4.79 14.64
CA LYS A 92 -0.15 -4.81 13.23
C LYS A 92 -0.11 -3.42 12.61
N LYS A 93 0.25 -3.36 11.33
CA LYS A 93 0.38 -2.14 10.53
C LYS A 93 -0.62 -2.23 9.38
N PHE A 94 -1.28 -1.12 9.07
CA PHE A 94 -2.20 -1.07 7.94
C PHE A 94 -1.46 -0.68 6.67
N VAL A 95 -1.52 -1.51 5.64
CA VAL A 95 -0.69 -1.40 4.44
C VAL A 95 -1.56 -1.15 3.22
N VAL A 96 -1.25 -0.10 2.47
CA VAL A 96 -1.95 0.32 1.25
C VAL A 96 -0.95 0.47 0.11
N ASN A 97 -1.29 -0.06 -1.06
CA ASN A 97 -0.48 0.10 -2.27
C ASN A 97 -0.87 1.38 -3.01
N VAL A 98 0.11 2.09 -3.55
CA VAL A 98 -0.12 3.28 -4.38
C VAL A 98 -0.34 2.83 -5.82
N THR A 99 -1.54 3.09 -6.36
CA THR A 99 -1.95 2.60 -7.68
C THR A 99 -2.20 3.74 -8.66
N SER A 100 -2.12 4.98 -8.21
CA SER A 100 -2.38 6.18 -8.98
C SER A 100 -1.46 7.33 -8.53
N THR A 101 -1.18 8.25 -9.45
CA THR A 101 -0.46 9.50 -9.17
C THR A 101 -1.38 10.63 -8.72
N GLN A 102 -2.70 10.45 -8.74
CA GLN A 102 -3.63 11.52 -8.36
C GLN A 102 -3.62 11.74 -6.83
N PRO A 103 -4.10 12.91 -6.37
CA PRO A 103 -4.18 13.23 -4.95
C PRO A 103 -5.06 12.25 -4.18
N VAL A 104 -4.56 11.82 -3.03
CA VAL A 104 -5.28 11.02 -2.05
C VAL A 104 -5.38 11.80 -0.76
N TYR A 105 -6.60 11.94 -0.25
CA TYR A 105 -6.85 12.50 1.08
C TYR A 105 -7.25 11.40 2.03
N TYR A 106 -6.85 11.52 3.29
CA TYR A 106 -7.28 10.62 4.35
C TYR A 106 -7.47 11.36 5.67
N TYR A 107 -8.22 10.77 6.57
CA TYR A 107 -8.57 11.36 7.86
C TYR A 107 -8.71 10.29 8.93
N CYS A 108 -8.67 10.71 10.19
CA CYS A 108 -9.05 9.86 11.31
C CYS A 108 -10.53 10.04 11.63
N ALA A 109 -11.29 8.95 11.57
CA ALA A 109 -12.74 8.97 11.76
C ALA A 109 -13.15 8.84 13.24
N VAL A 110 -12.19 8.79 14.16
CA VAL A 110 -12.47 8.69 15.59
C VAL A 110 -13.01 10.02 16.11
N GLN A 111 -14.25 10.01 16.61
CA GLN A 111 -14.93 11.14 17.24
C GLN A 111 -14.80 12.45 16.43
N ARG A 112 -14.06 13.43 16.98
CA ARG A 112 -13.82 14.75 16.38
C ARG A 112 -12.39 14.93 15.84
N HIS A 113 -11.61 13.86 15.71
CA HIS A 113 -10.20 13.95 15.34
C HIS A 113 -10.02 14.62 13.97
N CYS A 114 -10.82 14.24 12.96
CA CYS A 114 -10.78 14.88 11.65
C CYS A 114 -11.07 16.40 11.70
N GLN A 115 -12.10 16.80 12.43
CA GLN A 115 -12.51 18.20 12.60
C GLN A 115 -11.49 19.01 13.40
N GLN A 116 -10.68 18.35 14.21
CA GLN A 116 -9.56 18.96 14.94
C GLN A 116 -8.25 18.98 14.11
N GLY A 117 -8.32 18.63 12.82
CA GLY A 117 -7.18 18.70 11.91
C GLY A 117 -6.41 17.39 11.76
N MET A 118 -6.91 16.26 12.28
CA MET A 118 -6.30 14.95 12.04
C MET A 118 -6.65 14.46 10.62
N VAL A 119 -5.97 15.06 9.66
CA VAL A 119 -6.05 14.78 8.23
C VAL A 119 -4.65 14.59 7.66
N GLY A 120 -4.56 13.93 6.51
CA GLY A 120 -3.32 13.80 5.76
C GLY A 120 -3.63 13.49 4.31
N GLY A 121 -2.59 13.31 3.52
CA GLY A 121 -2.75 12.92 2.13
C GLY A 121 -1.45 12.60 1.43
N TRP A 122 -1.54 12.15 0.19
CA TRP A 122 -0.36 11.98 -0.63
C TRP A 122 -0.61 12.47 -2.06
N ASN A 123 0.48 12.86 -2.74
CA ASN A 123 0.44 13.44 -4.08
C ASN A 123 -0.52 14.64 -4.16
N LEU A 124 -0.58 15.45 -3.11
CA LEU A 124 -1.47 16.60 -3.03
C LEU A 124 -0.93 17.78 -3.87
N PRO A 125 -1.79 18.60 -4.47
CA PRO A 125 -1.38 19.84 -5.10
C PRO A 125 -0.67 20.76 -4.10
N SER A 126 0.28 21.56 -4.58
CA SER A 126 1.00 22.54 -3.76
C SER A 126 0.17 23.79 -3.40
N SER A 127 -0.99 23.98 -4.02
CA SER A 127 -1.92 25.07 -3.72
C SER A 127 -3.37 24.71 -4.11
N GLY A 128 -4.32 25.48 -3.58
CA GLY A 128 -5.75 25.29 -3.84
C GLY A 128 -6.31 24.14 -3.02
N ASN A 129 -6.20 22.92 -3.54
CA ASN A 129 -6.67 21.71 -2.86
C ASN A 129 -5.56 21.03 -2.04
N ASP A 130 -4.72 21.83 -1.38
CA ASP A 130 -3.63 21.33 -0.55
C ASP A 130 -4.14 20.80 0.81
N ILE A 131 -3.21 20.31 1.64
CA ILE A 131 -3.55 19.76 2.96
C ILE A 131 -4.14 20.81 3.91
N LYS A 132 -3.71 22.07 3.81
CA LYS A 132 -4.19 23.17 4.66
C LYS A 132 -5.63 23.52 4.33
N ALA A 133 -5.98 23.54 3.04
CA ALA A 133 -7.36 23.71 2.59
C ALA A 133 -8.24 22.54 3.03
N TYR A 134 -7.73 21.30 2.95
CA TYR A 134 -8.46 20.12 3.41
C TYR A 134 -8.73 20.14 4.92
N ALA A 135 -7.73 20.47 5.75
CA ALA A 135 -7.89 20.64 7.20
C ALA A 135 -8.89 21.76 7.54
N SER A 136 -8.84 22.88 6.81
CA SER A 136 -9.76 24.01 7.00
C SER A 136 -11.21 23.65 6.66
N ALA A 137 -11.41 22.81 5.64
CA ALA A 137 -12.73 22.30 5.27
C ALA A 137 -13.23 21.25 6.27
N ALA A 138 -12.35 20.34 6.72
CA ALA A 138 -12.65 19.34 7.74
C ALA A 138 -13.14 19.94 9.06
N ALA A 139 -12.56 21.06 9.50
CA ALA A 139 -12.99 21.77 10.70
C ALA A 139 -14.45 22.24 10.69
N ARG A 140 -15.06 22.35 9.50
CA ARG A 140 -16.46 22.81 9.31
C ARG A 140 -17.46 21.66 9.22
N VAL A 141 -16.98 20.41 9.20
CA VAL A 141 -17.85 19.22 9.13
C VAL A 141 -18.47 18.95 10.50
N SER A 142 -19.74 18.56 10.53
CA SER A 142 -20.46 18.23 11.77
C SER A 142 -19.87 16.98 12.46
N SER A 143 -19.75 15.89 11.72
CA SER A 143 -19.29 14.57 12.19
C SER A 143 -18.43 13.86 11.14
N ALA A 144 -17.43 13.11 11.61
CA ALA A 144 -16.69 12.20 10.75
C ALA A 144 -17.47 10.88 10.61
N SER A 145 -17.46 10.28 9.43
CA SER A 145 -18.10 8.98 9.19
C SER A 145 -17.04 7.89 9.07
N THR A 146 -17.37 6.69 9.55
CA THR A 146 -16.49 5.52 9.52
C THR A 146 -17.10 4.43 8.65
N PRO A 147 -16.36 3.80 7.72
CA PRO A 147 -16.84 2.64 6.99
C PRO A 147 -17.11 1.44 7.91
N SER A 148 -17.95 0.50 7.48
CA SER A 148 -18.36 -0.64 8.31
C SER A 148 -17.32 -1.75 8.46
N ALA A 149 -16.35 -1.83 7.55
CA ALA A 149 -15.37 -2.90 7.52
C ALA A 149 -14.04 -2.44 6.92
N LEU A 150 -12.94 -3.06 7.37
CA LEU A 150 -11.62 -2.89 6.78
C LEU A 150 -11.68 -3.04 5.25
N ALA A 151 -11.05 -2.12 4.54
CA ALA A 151 -11.06 -2.08 3.08
C ALA A 151 -9.78 -1.48 2.51
N GLY A 152 -9.48 -1.78 1.24
CA GLY A 152 -8.43 -1.11 0.45
C GLY A 152 -6.98 -1.31 0.93
N GLY A 153 -6.75 -2.21 1.88
CA GLY A 153 -5.44 -2.48 2.44
C GLY A 153 -5.44 -3.74 3.30
N ARG A 154 -4.33 -4.00 4.00
CA ARG A 154 -4.14 -5.21 4.83
C ARG A 154 -3.57 -4.83 6.18
N LEU A 155 -4.06 -5.47 7.25
CA LEU A 155 -3.39 -5.44 8.55
C LEU A 155 -2.34 -6.55 8.61
N LEU A 156 -1.07 -6.17 8.65
CA LEU A 156 0.07 -7.08 8.63
C LEU A 156 0.85 -7.00 9.95
N ASP A 157 1.29 -8.15 10.48
CA ASP A 157 2.35 -8.17 11.49
C ASP A 157 3.73 -7.90 10.88
N ASP A 158 4.77 -7.80 11.71
CA ASP A 158 6.13 -7.47 11.25
C ASP A 158 6.72 -8.50 10.27
N SER A 159 6.41 -9.78 10.44
CA SER A 159 6.90 -10.84 9.55
C SER A 159 6.22 -10.80 8.18
N GLN A 160 4.91 -10.54 8.17
CA GLN A 160 4.12 -10.36 6.97
C GLN A 160 4.53 -9.07 6.24
N LEU A 161 4.77 -8.00 6.99
CA LEU A 161 5.21 -6.72 6.46
C LEU A 161 6.59 -6.87 5.79
N ALA A 162 7.55 -7.52 6.44
CA ALA A 162 8.87 -7.78 5.87
C ALA A 162 8.79 -8.58 4.56
N SER A 163 7.87 -9.54 4.47
CA SER A 163 7.69 -10.36 3.27
C SER A 163 7.15 -9.56 2.07
N VAL A 164 6.20 -8.64 2.31
CA VAL A 164 5.63 -7.81 1.24
C VAL A 164 6.57 -6.67 0.82
N THR A 165 7.32 -6.09 1.76
CA THR A 165 8.28 -5.01 1.45
C THR A 165 9.58 -5.53 0.82
N ALA A 166 9.99 -6.77 1.15
CA ALA A 166 11.08 -7.44 0.45
C ALA A 166 10.71 -7.74 -1.03
N SER A 167 9.46 -8.10 -1.30
CA SER A 167 8.97 -8.35 -2.67
C SER A 167 8.87 -7.07 -3.51
N ALA A 168 8.56 -5.93 -2.88
CA ALA A 168 8.65 -4.60 -3.50
C ALA A 168 10.10 -4.20 -3.83
N SER A 169 11.09 -4.88 -3.23
CA SER A 169 12.52 -4.62 -3.39
C SER A 169 13.25 -5.57 -4.33
N GLN A 170 12.55 -6.54 -4.93
CA GLN A 170 13.13 -7.50 -5.84
C GLN A 170 12.90 -7.06 -7.29
N PRO A 171 13.94 -6.97 -8.13
CA PRO A 171 13.75 -6.69 -9.55
C PRO A 171 13.03 -7.89 -10.20
N SER A 172 11.86 -7.65 -10.78
CA SER A 172 11.18 -8.62 -11.64
C SER A 172 12.01 -8.83 -12.92
N SER A 173 12.80 -9.90 -12.95
CA SER A 173 13.54 -10.34 -14.12
C SER A 173 12.58 -10.91 -15.18
N SER A 174 12.10 -10.05 -16.08
CA SER A 174 11.55 -10.49 -17.37
C SER A 174 12.72 -10.88 -18.29
N GLY A 175 13.22 -12.11 -18.11
CA GLY A 175 14.22 -12.72 -18.98
C GLY A 175 13.60 -13.89 -19.75
N ASN A 176 13.39 -13.70 -21.04
CA ASN A 176 12.94 -14.74 -21.95
C ASN A 176 14.03 -15.83 -22.05
N GLY A 177 13.75 -17.04 -21.56
CA GLY A 177 14.50 -18.24 -21.93
C GLY A 177 15.32 -18.92 -20.83
N ARG A 178 14.97 -20.20 -20.61
CA ARG A 178 15.63 -21.27 -19.85
C ARG A 178 15.28 -21.35 -18.37
N TYR A 179 14.32 -22.24 -18.10
CA TYR A 179 14.09 -22.85 -16.79
C TYR A 179 15.41 -23.31 -16.17
N VAL A 180 15.88 -22.57 -15.16
CA VAL A 180 16.72 -23.14 -14.11
C VAL A 180 15.82 -23.23 -12.89
N LEU A 181 15.42 -24.46 -12.58
CA LEU A 181 14.66 -24.78 -11.37
C LEU A 181 15.48 -24.33 -10.15
N PRO A 182 14.92 -23.54 -9.21
CA PRO A 182 15.56 -23.38 -7.92
C PRO A 182 15.54 -24.74 -7.21
N SER A 183 16.73 -25.21 -6.84
CA SER A 183 16.91 -26.40 -6.02
C SER A 183 16.29 -26.13 -4.64
N VAL A 184 15.02 -26.51 -4.48
CA VAL A 184 14.37 -26.57 -3.19
C VAL A 184 14.92 -27.80 -2.49
N LEU A 185 15.70 -27.55 -1.44
CA LEU A 185 16.23 -28.55 -0.53
C LEU A 185 15.05 -29.39 0.01
N THR A 186 14.94 -30.61 -0.52
CA THR A 186 13.96 -31.62 -0.12
C THR A 186 14.13 -31.92 1.37
N GLN A 187 13.19 -31.47 2.21
CA GLN A 187 12.98 -32.08 3.52
C GLN A 187 12.44 -33.49 3.30
N ILE A 188 13.24 -34.47 3.71
CA ILE A 188 12.91 -35.89 3.72
C ILE A 188 11.87 -36.12 4.82
N ILE A 189 10.60 -36.26 4.43
CA ILE A 189 9.57 -36.91 5.26
C ILE A 189 9.54 -38.38 4.83
N THR A 190 10.20 -39.25 5.61
CA THR A 190 10.16 -40.70 5.42
C THR A 190 8.80 -41.23 5.85
N CYS A 191 7.90 -41.49 4.91
CA CYS A 191 6.69 -42.29 5.14
C CYS A 191 7.01 -43.76 4.85
N HIS A 192 7.18 -44.57 5.90
CA HIS A 192 7.37 -46.01 5.79
C HIS A 192 6.05 -46.69 5.39
N ARG A 193 5.98 -47.19 4.16
CA ARG A 193 4.89 -48.02 3.64
C ARG A 193 5.11 -49.48 4.04
N VAL A 194 4.24 -50.01 4.90
CA VAL A 194 4.16 -51.44 5.24
C VAL A 194 3.60 -52.20 4.03
N GLN A 195 4.29 -53.28 3.62
CA GLN A 195 3.97 -54.09 2.46
C GLN A 195 2.73 -54.97 2.70
N GLY A 196 1.92 -55.11 1.65
CA GLY A 196 0.68 -55.88 1.65
C GLY A 196 0.89 -57.39 1.68
N LEU A 197 0.11 -58.04 2.54
CA LEU A 197 -0.06 -59.48 2.64
C LEU A 197 -1.05 -59.97 1.58
N ARG A 198 -0.60 -60.89 0.72
CA ARG A 198 -1.43 -61.60 -0.28
C ARG A 198 -2.28 -62.67 0.41
N ILE A 199 -3.59 -62.65 0.20
CA ILE A 199 -4.48 -63.79 0.50
C ILE A 199 -4.99 -64.36 -0.82
N ARG A 200 -4.70 -65.66 -1.05
CA ARG A 200 -5.16 -66.45 -2.19
C ARG A 200 -6.63 -66.81 -2.01
N ILE A 201 -7.39 -66.71 -3.10
CA ILE A 201 -8.68 -67.37 -3.27
C ILE A 201 -8.40 -68.78 -3.79
N ARG A 202 -8.98 -69.80 -3.14
CA ARG A 202 -9.26 -71.09 -3.76
C ARG A 202 -10.74 -71.42 -3.56
N SER A 203 -11.25 -72.06 -4.61
CA SER A 203 -12.59 -72.45 -4.99
C SER A 203 -13.46 -73.07 -3.90
#